data_AF-A0A8S3GGR9-F1
#
_entry.id   AF-A0A8S3GGR9-F1
#
_cell.length_a   1.000
_cell.length_b   1.000
_cell.length_c   1.000
_cell.angle_alpha   90.00
_cell.angle_beta   90.00
_cell.angle_gamma   90.00
#
_symmetry.space_group_name_H-M   'P 1'
#
loop_
_entity.id
_entity.type
_entity.pdbx_description
1 polymer ?
#
loop_
_entity_poly.entity_id
_entity_poly.type
_entity_poly.pdbx_seq_one_letter_code
_entity_poly.pdbx_strand_id
1 'polypeptide(L)'
;STYLAKCVSPYVQASSGICVNVVIDINNCGKLNNVCPSDFISCSAGLCTSVNGFIDDQSFTVTVPFNITLYSTTTKSVSVTTNGVICLSSCSTAFTETALPASAFSGAAVLPFWNDLYVFANTSQGIYYDTQGIAPNRTLIFEYYSGQYRQSTDYCNFQITFYENVPGVVQFIYYDATDGGISATIGVQGSSSGPFIQYSFGQANSVAQNMVLTFDTNTGTYSSAGIG
;
A
#
# COMPACT_ATOMS: atom_id res chain seq x y z
N SER A 1 36.54 -6.58 13.90
CA SER A 1 35.46 -6.02 13.06
C SER A 1 34.66 -7.20 12.52
N THR A 2 33.60 -7.59 13.21
CA THR A 2 32.71 -8.69 12.80
C THR A 2 31.72 -8.11 11.80
N TYR A 3 31.87 -8.50 10.54
CA TYR A 3 30.90 -8.23 9.49
C TYR A 3 29.59 -8.93 9.88
N LEU A 4 28.62 -8.20 10.42
CA LEU A 4 27.28 -8.74 10.67
C LEU A 4 26.68 -9.10 9.30
N ALA A 5 26.26 -10.36 9.15
CA ALA A 5 25.66 -10.83 7.92
C ALA A 5 24.43 -9.98 7.56
N LYS A 6 24.37 -9.50 6.32
CA LYS A 6 23.26 -8.71 5.80
C LYS A 6 21.98 -9.57 5.83
N CYS A 7 20.89 -9.05 6.39
CA CYS A 7 19.62 -9.77 6.43
C CYS A 7 19.13 -10.10 5.02
N VAL A 8 18.60 -11.32 4.85
CA VAL A 8 17.97 -11.75 3.59
C VAL A 8 16.57 -11.17 3.48
N SER A 9 16.14 -10.79 2.29
CA SER A 9 14.77 -10.32 2.07
C SER A 9 13.76 -11.39 2.57
N PRO A 10 12.69 -11.01 3.29
CA PRO A 10 12.18 -9.66 3.56
C PRO A 10 12.60 -9.06 4.92
N TYR A 11 13.71 -9.52 5.50
CA TYR A 11 14.15 -9.11 6.83
C TYR A 11 15.08 -7.89 6.76
N VAL A 12 14.92 -6.95 7.69
CA VAL A 12 15.80 -5.78 7.83
C VAL A 12 16.53 -5.86 9.17
N GLN A 13 17.75 -5.32 9.23
CA GLN A 13 18.55 -5.34 10.45
C GLN A 13 18.06 -4.25 11.41
N ALA A 14 17.53 -4.64 12.57
CA ALA A 14 17.19 -3.70 13.63
C ALA A 14 18.44 -3.07 14.25
N SER A 15 18.28 -1.97 15.00
CA SER A 15 19.36 -1.33 15.76
C SER A 15 20.04 -2.25 16.79
N SER A 16 19.34 -3.33 17.20
CA SER A 16 19.88 -4.41 18.04
C SER A 16 20.80 -5.39 17.30
N GLY A 17 20.91 -5.30 15.97
CA GLY A 17 21.70 -6.20 15.13
C GLY A 17 20.96 -7.48 14.69
N ILE A 18 19.73 -7.70 15.16
CA ILE A 18 18.89 -8.85 14.81
C ILE A 18 18.17 -8.59 13.47
N CYS A 19 18.09 -9.62 12.62
CA CYS A 19 17.25 -9.59 11.43
C CYS A 19 15.79 -9.76 11.83
N VAL A 20 14.98 -8.73 11.59
CA VAL A 20 13.58 -8.70 11.95
C VAL A 20 12.70 -8.71 10.73
N ASN A 21 11.59 -9.44 10.82
CA ASN A 21 10.61 -9.51 9.74
C ASN A 21 9.72 -8.26 9.81
N VAL A 22 9.95 -7.30 8.91
CA VAL A 22 9.19 -6.05 8.82
C VAL A 22 7.82 -6.22 8.15
N VAL A 23 7.43 -7.45 7.77
CA VAL A 23 6.28 -7.74 6.87
C VAL A 23 4.90 -7.72 7.56
N ILE A 24 4.81 -7.59 8.89
CA ILE A 24 3.57 -7.34 9.66
C ILE A 24 2.55 -8.49 9.71
N ASP A 25 2.48 -9.08 10.91
CA ASP A 25 1.28 -9.57 11.59
C ASP A 25 0.67 -8.37 12.38
N ILE A 26 -0.58 -8.40 12.86
CA ILE A 26 -1.18 -7.38 13.76
C ILE A 26 -0.26 -6.99 14.94
N ASN A 27 0.70 -7.87 15.18
CA ASN A 27 1.79 -7.78 16.11
C ASN A 27 2.89 -6.76 15.76
N ASN A 28 3.16 -6.39 14.50
CA ASN A 28 4.12 -5.32 14.14
C ASN A 28 3.49 -3.91 14.15
N CYS A 29 2.64 -3.62 15.13
CA CYS A 29 2.25 -2.25 15.49
C CYS A 29 1.45 -1.45 14.44
N GLY A 30 0.98 -2.06 13.35
CA GLY A 30 0.24 -1.36 12.29
C GLY A 30 1.06 -0.39 11.42
N LYS A 31 2.40 -0.41 11.49
CA LYS A 31 3.31 0.41 10.65
C LYS A 31 4.37 -0.46 9.95
N LEU A 32 4.48 -0.36 8.62
CA LEU A 32 5.56 -1.00 7.86
C LEU A 32 6.89 -0.37 8.24
N ASN A 33 7.91 -1.22 8.47
CA ASN A 33 9.23 -0.85 8.99
C ASN A 33 9.30 -0.51 10.50
N ASN A 34 8.25 -0.84 11.26
CA ASN A 34 8.31 -0.97 12.71
C ASN A 34 8.25 -2.44 13.11
N VAL A 35 8.90 -2.77 14.23
CA VAL A 35 8.89 -4.13 14.76
C VAL A 35 8.51 -4.11 16.22
N CYS A 36 7.66 -5.06 16.58
CA CYS A 36 7.33 -5.33 17.95
C CYS A 36 8.47 -6.10 18.63
N PRO A 37 8.87 -5.75 19.84
CA PRO A 37 9.91 -6.50 20.54
C PRO A 37 9.54 -7.98 20.62
N SER A 38 10.52 -8.87 20.45
CA SER A 38 10.33 -10.33 20.33
C SER A 38 9.61 -10.98 21.51
N ASP A 39 9.58 -10.30 22.65
CA ASP A 39 8.96 -10.78 23.89
C ASP A 39 7.45 -10.55 23.92
N PHE A 40 6.91 -9.82 22.93
CA PHE A 40 5.49 -9.53 22.83
C PHE A 40 4.86 -10.33 21.70
N ILE A 41 3.75 -10.99 22.02
CA ILE A 41 2.89 -11.57 20.99
C ILE A 41 2.30 -10.45 20.16
N SER A 42 1.90 -9.29 20.72
CA SER A 42 1.41 -8.09 20.02
C SER A 42 1.80 -6.82 20.82
N CYS A 43 1.97 -5.65 20.21
CA CYS A 43 2.24 -4.41 20.97
C CYS A 43 1.67 -3.12 20.35
N SER A 44 1.37 -2.15 21.22
CA SER A 44 0.91 -0.80 20.87
C SER A 44 2.03 0.07 20.31
N ALA A 45 1.70 1.08 19.49
CA ALA A 45 2.67 1.98 18.83
C ALA A 45 3.80 2.53 19.73
N GLY A 46 3.55 2.78 21.02
CA GLY A 46 4.55 3.27 21.98
C GLY A 46 5.59 2.25 22.46
N LEU A 47 5.44 0.97 22.11
CA LEU A 47 6.37 -0.12 22.46
C LEU A 47 7.23 -0.56 21.26
N CYS A 48 7.01 0.06 20.10
CA CYS A 48 7.58 -0.37 18.83
C CYS A 48 8.89 0.35 18.56
N THR A 49 9.87 -0.36 18.02
CA THR A 49 11.13 0.24 17.60
C THR A 49 11.11 0.44 16.09
N SER A 50 11.44 1.66 15.65
CA SER A 50 11.64 1.95 14.24
C SER A 50 12.87 1.22 13.72
N VAL A 51 12.73 0.53 12.60
CA VAL A 51 13.90 0.00 11.90
C VAL A 51 14.51 1.15 11.10
N ASN A 52 15.76 1.49 11.42
CA ASN A 52 16.46 2.56 10.73
C ASN A 52 16.73 2.14 9.27
N GLY A 53 16.05 2.79 8.34
CA GLY A 53 16.19 2.51 6.93
C GLY A 53 15.20 3.30 6.09
N PHE A 54 15.53 3.43 4.82
CA PHE A 54 14.57 3.83 3.80
C PHE A 54 13.93 2.57 3.20
N ILE A 55 12.79 2.74 2.52
CA ILE A 55 12.14 1.65 1.79
C ILE A 55 11.91 2.12 0.35
N ASP A 56 12.38 1.30 -0.59
CA ASP A 56 12.38 1.59 -2.01
C ASP A 56 12.30 0.27 -2.79
N ASP A 57 11.47 0.24 -3.84
CA ASP A 57 11.23 -0.93 -4.68
C ASP A 57 11.06 -2.25 -3.90
N GLN A 58 10.23 -2.23 -2.84
CA GLN A 58 9.93 -3.42 -2.04
C GLN A 58 8.48 -3.86 -2.19
N SER A 59 8.23 -5.14 -1.92
CA SER A 59 6.90 -5.76 -1.88
C SER A 59 6.78 -6.59 -0.60
N PHE A 60 5.67 -6.41 0.11
CA PHE A 60 5.39 -7.02 1.41
C PHE A 60 4.10 -7.81 1.35
N THR A 61 4.11 -9.08 1.76
CA THR A 61 2.89 -9.90 1.80
C THR A 61 2.18 -9.78 3.14
N VAL A 62 0.96 -9.24 3.14
CA VAL A 62 0.14 -9.05 4.34
C VAL A 62 -1.02 -10.05 4.34
N THR A 63 -1.20 -10.76 5.47
CA THR A 63 -2.41 -11.56 5.69
C THR A 63 -3.47 -10.68 6.36
N VAL A 64 -4.60 -10.46 5.69
CA VAL A 64 -5.67 -9.56 6.09
C VAL A 64 -6.79 -10.31 6.84
N PRO A 65 -7.57 -9.63 7.70
CA PRO A 65 -8.48 -10.31 8.63
C PRO A 65 -9.79 -10.81 8.00
N PHE A 66 -10.08 -10.41 6.76
CA PHE A 66 -11.20 -10.90 5.94
C PHE A 66 -10.80 -11.01 4.47
N ASN A 67 -11.61 -11.69 3.68
CA ASN A 67 -11.36 -11.86 2.25
C ASN A 67 -11.52 -10.51 1.53
N ILE A 68 -10.51 -10.10 0.78
CA ILE A 68 -10.61 -9.00 -0.17
C ILE A 68 -10.91 -9.58 -1.54
N THR A 69 -11.85 -8.97 -2.25
CA THR A 69 -12.22 -9.34 -3.61
C THR A 69 -12.00 -8.17 -4.55
N LEU A 70 -11.34 -8.42 -5.68
CA LEU A 70 -11.28 -7.54 -6.85
C LEU A 70 -11.53 -8.39 -8.09
N TYR A 71 -12.50 -7.99 -8.92
CA TYR A 71 -12.94 -8.78 -10.07
C TYR A 71 -13.23 -10.23 -9.66
N SER A 72 -12.64 -11.22 -10.34
CA SER A 72 -12.80 -12.64 -10.05
C SER A 72 -11.79 -13.19 -9.02
N THR A 73 -10.98 -12.34 -8.39
CA THR A 73 -9.93 -12.77 -7.45
C THR A 73 -10.33 -12.47 -6.03
N THR A 74 -10.24 -13.47 -5.14
CA THR A 74 -10.51 -13.31 -3.70
C THR A 74 -9.39 -13.95 -2.89
N THR A 75 -8.86 -13.24 -1.90
CA THR A 75 -7.75 -13.73 -1.06
C THR A 75 -7.74 -13.04 0.31
N LYS A 76 -7.04 -13.66 1.26
CA LYS A 76 -6.59 -13.00 2.49
C LYS A 76 -5.11 -12.62 2.47
N SER A 77 -4.37 -13.00 1.44
CA SER A 77 -2.95 -12.71 1.31
C SER A 77 -2.76 -11.73 0.17
N VAL A 78 -2.42 -10.48 0.51
CA VAL A 78 -2.16 -9.41 -0.46
C VAL A 78 -0.70 -9.00 -0.44
N SER A 79 -0.18 -8.50 -1.56
CA SER A 79 1.16 -7.93 -1.64
C SER A 79 1.06 -6.42 -1.77
N VAL A 80 1.67 -5.69 -0.85
CA VAL A 80 1.71 -4.23 -0.76
C VAL A 80 3.09 -3.76 -1.20
N THR A 81 3.17 -2.87 -2.19
CA THR A 81 4.44 -2.38 -2.72
C THR A 81 4.76 -0.99 -2.21
N THR A 82 6.03 -0.60 -2.18
CA THR A 82 6.41 0.79 -1.92
C THR A 82 5.77 1.75 -2.91
N ASN A 83 5.68 1.32 -4.16
CA ASN A 83 5.29 2.10 -5.33
C ASN A 83 3.77 2.29 -5.47
N GLY A 84 3.04 2.32 -4.35
CA GLY A 84 1.62 2.67 -4.31
C GLY A 84 0.68 1.65 -4.95
N VAL A 85 1.04 0.35 -4.95
CA VAL A 85 0.22 -0.73 -5.53
C VAL A 85 -0.05 -1.83 -4.52
N ILE A 86 -1.27 -2.36 -4.49
CA ILE A 86 -1.60 -3.60 -3.79
C ILE A 86 -2.11 -4.64 -4.80
N CYS A 87 -1.45 -5.80 -4.84
CA CYS A 87 -1.88 -6.96 -5.62
C CYS A 87 -2.54 -8.02 -4.73
N LEU A 88 -3.54 -8.73 -5.24
CA LEU A 88 -4.14 -9.91 -4.58
C LEU A 88 -3.35 -11.22 -4.87
N SER A 89 -2.12 -11.07 -5.34
CA SER A 89 -1.16 -12.13 -5.65
C SER A 89 0.27 -11.62 -5.39
N SER A 90 1.29 -12.28 -5.93
CA SER A 90 2.61 -11.65 -6.08
C SER A 90 2.48 -10.33 -6.84
N CYS A 91 3.27 -9.33 -6.45
CA CYS A 91 3.25 -8.00 -7.06
C CYS A 91 4.64 -7.63 -7.56
N SER A 92 4.69 -6.98 -8.71
CA SER A 92 5.90 -6.32 -9.22
C SER A 92 6.19 -5.07 -8.40
N THR A 93 7.47 -4.71 -8.26
CA THR A 93 7.91 -3.44 -7.67
C THR A 93 8.29 -2.44 -8.76
N ALA A 94 7.66 -2.51 -9.93
CA ALA A 94 7.92 -1.56 -11.01
C ALA A 94 7.65 -0.14 -10.53
N PHE A 95 8.59 0.77 -10.80
CA PHE A 95 8.51 2.20 -10.46
C PHE A 95 8.13 3.07 -11.67
N THR A 96 8.15 2.51 -12.88
CA THR A 96 7.71 3.21 -14.10
C THR A 96 6.28 2.82 -14.43
N GLU A 97 5.39 3.78 -14.30
CA GLU A 97 3.97 3.68 -14.55
C GLU A 97 3.64 3.61 -16.05
N THR A 98 2.59 2.84 -16.37
CA THR A 98 2.02 2.73 -17.72
C THR A 98 0.49 2.74 -17.63
N ALA A 99 -0.19 3.03 -18.74
CA ALA A 99 -1.64 2.92 -18.81
C ALA A 99 -2.13 1.50 -18.48
N LEU A 100 -3.31 1.40 -17.88
CA LEU A 100 -3.96 0.13 -17.59
C LEU A 100 -4.56 -0.48 -18.88
N PRO A 101 -4.55 -1.82 -19.01
CA PRO A 101 -3.99 -2.77 -18.05
C PRO A 101 -2.46 -2.80 -18.15
N ALA A 102 -1.79 -2.70 -17.01
CA ALA A 102 -0.34 -2.67 -16.95
C ALA A 102 0.21 -4.10 -16.91
N SER A 103 1.10 -4.42 -17.85
CA SER A 103 1.70 -5.76 -17.98
C SER A 103 2.62 -6.14 -16.81
N ALA A 104 3.08 -5.16 -16.04
CA ALA A 104 3.89 -5.36 -14.84
C ALA A 104 3.15 -6.13 -13.74
N PHE A 105 1.81 -6.07 -13.70
CA PHE A 105 1.00 -6.75 -12.70
C PHE A 105 0.18 -7.87 -13.33
N SER A 106 0.56 -9.12 -13.03
CA SER A 106 -0.05 -10.30 -13.63
C SER A 106 -1.46 -10.61 -13.11
N GLY A 107 -1.75 -10.24 -11.86
CA GLY A 107 -3.02 -10.50 -11.18
C GLY A 107 -3.85 -9.24 -10.92
N ALA A 108 -4.89 -9.41 -10.10
CA ALA A 108 -5.74 -8.30 -9.69
C ALA A 108 -4.97 -7.33 -8.80
N ALA A 109 -5.06 -6.03 -9.13
CA ALA A 109 -4.31 -4.98 -8.45
C ALA A 109 -5.14 -3.69 -8.30
N VAL A 110 -4.91 -3.00 -7.20
CA VAL A 110 -5.31 -1.60 -6.99
C VAL A 110 -4.09 -0.71 -7.08
N LEU A 111 -4.23 0.38 -7.83
CA LEU A 111 -3.18 1.34 -8.11
C LEU A 111 -3.73 2.72 -7.76
N PRO A 112 -3.86 3.09 -6.48
CA PRO A 112 -4.28 4.45 -6.09
C PRO A 112 -3.31 5.52 -6.55
N PHE A 113 -2.02 5.19 -6.65
CA PHE A 113 -0.97 6.12 -7.00
C PHE A 113 0.29 5.34 -7.44
N TRP A 114 0.20 4.59 -8.54
CA TRP A 114 1.35 3.85 -9.02
C TRP A 114 2.38 4.79 -9.63
N ASN A 115 3.53 4.92 -8.96
CA ASN A 115 4.69 5.75 -9.29
C ASN A 115 5.91 5.26 -8.48
N ASP A 116 7.10 5.81 -8.72
CA ASP A 116 8.33 5.64 -7.94
C ASP A 116 8.23 6.32 -6.56
N LEU A 117 7.68 5.60 -5.58
CA LEU A 117 7.44 6.10 -4.23
C LEU A 117 8.49 5.57 -3.25
N TYR A 118 8.84 6.43 -2.30
CA TYR A 118 9.95 6.21 -1.40
C TYR A 118 9.57 6.57 0.04
N VAL A 119 9.89 5.68 0.98
CA VAL A 119 9.77 5.95 2.42
C VAL A 119 11.12 6.42 2.93
N PHE A 120 11.25 7.71 3.24
CA PHE A 120 12.51 8.31 3.65
C PHE A 120 12.89 7.95 5.09
N ALA A 121 14.15 7.53 5.29
CA ALA A 121 14.71 7.27 6.61
C ALA A 121 14.67 8.52 7.51
N ASN A 122 14.53 8.32 8.82
CA ASN A 122 14.49 9.41 9.82
C ASN A 122 13.34 10.41 9.60
N THR A 123 12.23 9.97 9.02
CA THR A 123 11.00 10.76 8.87
C THR A 123 9.81 10.04 9.49
N SER A 124 8.66 10.72 9.55
CA SER A 124 7.38 10.10 9.93
C SER A 124 6.75 9.26 8.81
N GLN A 125 7.37 9.22 7.62
CA GLN A 125 6.84 8.49 6.48
C GLN A 125 6.74 6.98 6.75
N GLY A 126 5.86 6.32 6.01
CA GLY A 126 5.61 4.90 6.10
C GLY A 126 4.38 4.47 5.33
N ILE A 127 4.18 3.17 5.32
CA ILE A 127 2.96 2.53 4.83
C ILE A 127 2.33 1.82 6.03
N TYR A 128 1.05 2.03 6.26
CA TYR A 128 0.35 1.61 7.46
C TYR A 128 -0.86 0.78 7.06
N TYR A 129 -1.36 -0.03 8.00
CA TYR A 129 -2.70 -0.56 7.85
C TYR A 129 -3.40 -0.71 9.20
N ASP A 130 -4.72 -0.61 9.16
CA ASP A 130 -5.58 -0.77 10.31
C ASP A 130 -6.86 -1.52 9.91
N THR A 131 -7.46 -2.23 10.87
CA THR A 131 -8.77 -2.84 10.70
C THR A 131 -9.72 -2.34 11.77
N GLN A 132 -10.80 -1.72 11.31
CA GLN A 132 -11.82 -1.12 12.15
C GLN A 132 -13.12 -1.93 12.09
N GLY A 133 -13.94 -1.77 13.13
CA GLY A 133 -15.23 -2.46 13.24
C GLY A 133 -15.14 -3.89 13.76
N ILE A 134 -16.24 -4.63 13.64
CA ILE A 134 -16.38 -6.01 14.11
C ILE A 134 -16.95 -6.87 12.99
N ALA A 135 -16.55 -8.14 12.92
CA ALA A 135 -17.07 -9.04 11.90
C ALA A 135 -18.61 -9.15 12.01
N PRO A 136 -19.35 -9.21 10.89
CA PRO A 136 -18.89 -9.21 9.49
C PRO A 136 -18.87 -7.82 8.83
N ASN A 137 -18.76 -6.73 9.60
CA ASN A 137 -18.77 -5.35 9.13
C ASN A 137 -17.46 -4.64 9.47
N ARG A 138 -16.34 -5.23 9.06
CA ARG A 138 -15.01 -4.63 9.22
C ARG A 138 -14.61 -3.79 8.01
N THR A 139 -13.79 -2.79 8.27
CA THR A 139 -13.13 -1.96 7.26
C THR A 139 -11.62 -2.17 7.40
N LEU A 140 -10.95 -2.49 6.30
CA LEU A 140 -9.49 -2.58 6.25
C LEU A 140 -8.96 -1.37 5.48
N ILE A 141 -8.05 -0.64 6.09
CA ILE A 141 -7.48 0.60 5.55
C ILE A 141 -5.98 0.37 5.43
N PHE A 142 -5.43 0.60 4.24
CA PHE A 142 -4.00 0.83 4.05
C PHE A 142 -3.78 2.33 3.87
N GLU A 143 -2.74 2.88 4.46
CA GLU A 143 -2.35 4.29 4.30
C GLU A 143 -0.92 4.38 3.81
N TYR A 144 -0.72 5.16 2.77
CA TYR A 144 0.61 5.58 2.32
C TYR A 144 0.81 7.00 2.79
N TYR A 145 1.90 7.23 3.52
CA TYR A 145 2.43 8.55 3.81
C TYR A 145 3.90 8.54 3.41
N SER A 146 4.18 8.81 2.14
CA SER A 146 5.51 8.69 1.52
C SER A 146 5.86 9.94 0.71
N GLY A 147 7.07 9.99 0.15
CA GLY A 147 7.43 10.95 -0.90
C GLY A 147 7.67 10.25 -2.24
N GLN A 148 7.90 11.01 -3.30
CA GLN A 148 8.45 10.48 -4.54
C GLN A 148 9.97 10.23 -4.40
N TYR A 149 10.52 9.34 -5.22
CA TYR A 149 11.95 9.05 -5.21
C TYR A 149 12.79 10.32 -5.34
N ARG A 150 13.74 10.50 -4.41
CA ARG A 150 14.61 11.70 -4.25
C ARG A 150 13.87 13.01 -3.95
N GLN A 151 12.56 13.00 -3.74
CA GLN A 151 11.74 14.18 -3.45
C GLN A 151 10.98 13.98 -2.12
N SER A 152 11.70 14.13 -1.00
CA SER A 152 11.14 13.85 0.33
C SER A 152 10.00 14.76 0.76
N THR A 153 9.77 15.86 0.04
CA THR A 153 8.70 16.84 0.30
C THR A 153 7.53 16.74 -0.68
N ASP A 154 7.65 15.90 -1.72
CA ASP A 154 6.58 15.70 -2.69
C ASP A 154 5.71 14.57 -2.15
N TYR A 155 4.83 14.94 -1.22
CA TYR A 155 4.09 13.99 -0.41
C TYR A 155 3.02 13.26 -1.24
N CYS A 156 2.95 11.96 -1.02
CA CYS A 156 1.87 11.09 -1.43
C CYS A 156 1.22 10.55 -0.16
N ASN A 157 0.14 11.21 0.27
CA ASN A 157 -0.69 10.82 1.40
C ASN A 157 -2.07 10.37 0.93
N PHE A 158 -2.29 9.06 0.89
CA PHE A 158 -3.55 8.48 0.48
C PHE A 158 -3.86 7.18 1.23
N GLN A 159 -5.16 6.86 1.28
CA GLN A 159 -5.66 5.61 1.83
C GLN A 159 -6.30 4.74 0.76
N ILE A 160 -6.24 3.43 0.99
CA ILE A 160 -6.91 2.37 0.22
C ILE A 160 -7.80 1.62 1.20
N THR A 161 -9.11 1.66 0.96
CA THR A 161 -10.09 1.10 1.90
C THR A 161 -10.88 -0.04 1.26
N PHE A 162 -10.92 -1.17 1.94
CA PHE A 162 -11.73 -2.34 1.62
C PHE A 162 -12.77 -2.58 2.70
N TYR A 163 -13.95 -3.06 2.31
CA TYR A 163 -15.08 -3.30 3.20
C TYR A 163 -15.45 -4.79 3.20
N GLU A 164 -15.52 -5.41 4.38
CA GLU A 164 -15.83 -6.84 4.51
C GLU A 164 -17.20 -7.20 3.95
N ASN A 165 -18.18 -6.31 4.12
CA ASN A 165 -19.56 -6.50 3.69
C ASN A 165 -19.87 -5.96 2.29
N VAL A 166 -18.88 -5.40 1.58
CA VAL A 166 -19.02 -4.88 0.20
C VAL A 166 -17.87 -5.38 -0.69
N PRO A 167 -17.77 -6.70 -0.94
CA PRO A 167 -16.70 -7.27 -1.76
C PRO A 167 -16.72 -6.73 -3.20
N GLY A 168 -15.54 -6.52 -3.79
CA GLY A 168 -15.39 -5.98 -5.14
C GLY A 168 -15.41 -4.46 -5.23
N VAL A 169 -15.69 -3.76 -4.11
CA VAL A 169 -15.62 -2.30 -4.01
C VAL A 169 -14.38 -1.89 -3.22
N VAL A 170 -13.66 -0.89 -3.72
CA VAL A 170 -12.47 -0.30 -3.09
C VAL A 170 -12.52 1.21 -3.20
N GLN A 171 -12.07 1.91 -2.16
CA GLN A 171 -11.99 3.36 -2.14
C GLN A 171 -10.56 3.85 -2.02
N PHE A 172 -10.23 4.89 -2.78
CA PHE A 172 -9.01 5.68 -2.62
C PHE A 172 -9.39 7.03 -2.03
N ILE A 173 -8.69 7.45 -0.98
CA ILE A 173 -8.90 8.75 -0.33
C ILE A 173 -7.58 9.50 -0.37
N TYR A 174 -7.56 10.70 -0.93
CA TYR A 174 -6.35 11.52 -1.07
C TYR A 174 -6.36 12.65 -0.05
N TYR A 175 -5.38 12.67 0.84
CA TYR A 175 -5.17 13.75 1.80
C TYR A 175 -4.12 14.76 1.32
N ASP A 176 -3.12 14.27 0.59
CA ASP A 176 -2.09 15.06 -0.08
C ASP A 176 -1.53 14.27 -1.27
N ALA A 177 -1.37 14.94 -2.40
CA ALA A 177 -0.70 14.41 -3.59
C ALA A 177 -0.06 15.61 -4.28
N THR A 178 1.15 15.97 -3.85
CA THR A 178 1.78 17.27 -4.18
C THR A 178 1.95 17.47 -5.70
N ASP A 179 2.16 16.40 -6.45
CA ASP A 179 2.32 16.41 -7.91
C ASP A 179 0.99 16.36 -8.68
N GLY A 180 -0.15 16.26 -7.98
CA GLY A 180 -1.49 16.16 -8.56
C GLY A 180 -1.71 14.94 -9.47
N GLY A 181 -0.91 13.88 -9.34
CA GLY A 181 -1.01 12.67 -10.17
C GLY A 181 -0.42 12.79 -11.58
N ILE A 182 0.42 13.81 -11.84
CA ILE A 182 1.07 14.00 -13.15
C ILE A 182 2.04 12.86 -13.53
N SER A 183 2.54 12.11 -12.55
CA SER A 183 3.44 10.95 -12.75
C SER A 183 2.84 9.66 -12.20
N ALA A 184 1.51 9.55 -12.13
CA ALA A 184 0.85 8.36 -11.58
C ALA A 184 -0.10 7.68 -12.57
N THR A 185 -0.18 6.35 -12.46
CA THR A 185 -1.34 5.59 -12.92
C THR A 185 -2.30 5.37 -11.76
N ILE A 186 -3.57 5.73 -11.97
CA ILE A 186 -4.64 5.59 -10.98
C ILE A 186 -5.76 4.71 -11.52
N GLY A 187 -6.04 3.62 -10.82
CA GLY A 187 -7.14 2.72 -11.18
C GLY A 187 -7.04 1.32 -10.57
N VAL A 188 -7.73 0.38 -11.19
CA VAL A 188 -7.78 -1.04 -10.81
C VAL A 188 -7.71 -1.93 -12.04
N GLN A 189 -7.09 -3.10 -11.93
CA GLN A 189 -7.06 -4.11 -12.99
C GLN A 189 -7.25 -5.52 -12.42
N GLY A 190 -7.77 -6.43 -13.23
CA GLY A 190 -7.95 -7.84 -12.89
C GLY A 190 -6.78 -8.74 -13.34
N SER A 191 -6.06 -8.35 -14.40
CA SER A 191 -4.87 -9.04 -14.92
C SER A 191 -4.06 -8.11 -15.81
N SER A 192 -2.90 -8.56 -16.28
CA SER A 192 -2.09 -7.87 -17.30
C SER A 192 -2.80 -7.63 -18.64
N SER A 193 -3.96 -8.27 -18.85
CA SER A 193 -4.82 -8.09 -20.03
C SER A 193 -6.20 -7.51 -19.69
N GLY A 194 -6.42 -7.11 -18.44
CA GLY A 194 -7.72 -6.65 -17.94
C GLY A 194 -8.62 -7.76 -17.40
N PRO A 195 -9.91 -7.47 -17.10
CA PRO A 195 -10.56 -6.16 -17.21
C PRO A 195 -9.90 -5.09 -16.34
N PHE A 196 -10.10 -3.82 -16.64
CA PHE A 196 -9.53 -2.70 -15.87
C PHE A 196 -10.49 -1.50 -15.84
N ILE A 197 -10.29 -0.63 -14.85
CA ILE A 197 -10.88 0.70 -14.77
C ILE A 197 -9.73 1.67 -14.55
N GLN A 198 -9.47 2.55 -15.53
CA GLN A 198 -8.47 3.61 -15.40
C GLN A 198 -9.17 4.92 -15.11
N TYR A 199 -8.76 5.57 -14.01
CA TYR A 199 -9.16 6.94 -13.72
C TYR A 199 -8.21 7.93 -14.41
N SER A 200 -6.90 7.76 -14.24
CA SER A 200 -5.89 8.60 -14.87
C SER A 200 -4.58 7.86 -15.14
N PHE A 201 -3.79 8.41 -16.06
CA PHE A 201 -2.40 8.02 -16.34
C PHE A 201 -1.63 9.27 -16.74
N GLY A 202 -0.64 9.66 -15.94
CA GLY A 202 0.23 10.80 -16.22
C GLY A 202 -0.51 12.13 -16.39
N GLN A 203 -1.64 12.31 -15.69
CA GLN A 203 -2.53 13.45 -15.86
C GLN A 203 -2.39 14.42 -14.68
N ALA A 204 -1.86 15.60 -14.98
CA ALA A 204 -1.74 16.69 -14.01
C ALA A 204 -3.11 17.08 -13.41
N ASN A 205 -3.12 17.34 -12.10
CA ASN A 205 -4.30 17.72 -11.32
C ASN A 205 -5.46 16.72 -11.42
N SER A 206 -5.18 15.43 -11.67
CA SER A 206 -6.21 14.40 -11.69
C SER A 206 -6.70 14.05 -10.28
N VAL A 207 -5.87 14.26 -9.26
CA VAL A 207 -6.24 14.11 -7.86
C VAL A 207 -6.07 15.42 -7.11
N ALA A 208 -6.92 15.63 -6.11
CA ALA A 208 -6.89 16.80 -5.24
C ALA A 208 -7.01 16.36 -3.78
N GLN A 209 -6.62 17.25 -2.86
CA GLN A 209 -6.85 17.04 -1.43
C GLN A 209 -8.34 16.82 -1.14
N ASN A 210 -8.63 15.88 -0.23
CA ASN A 210 -9.97 15.44 0.17
C ASN A 210 -10.78 14.80 -0.96
N MET A 211 -10.13 14.32 -2.01
CA MET A 211 -10.80 13.58 -3.07
C MET A 211 -10.98 12.11 -2.67
N VAL A 212 -12.17 11.57 -2.96
CA VAL A 212 -12.49 10.14 -2.83
C VAL A 212 -12.80 9.58 -4.20
N LEU A 213 -12.13 8.48 -4.56
CA LEU A 213 -12.47 7.65 -5.72
C LEU A 213 -13.01 6.32 -5.23
N THR A 214 -14.19 5.93 -5.70
CA THR A 214 -14.77 4.61 -5.40
C THR A 214 -14.81 3.80 -6.68
N PHE A 215 -14.17 2.62 -6.69
CA PHE A 215 -14.18 1.67 -7.79
C PHE A 215 -15.02 0.46 -7.43
N ASP A 216 -15.96 0.10 -8.30
CA ASP A 216 -16.72 -1.13 -8.22
C ASP A 216 -16.32 -2.06 -9.36
N THR A 217 -15.51 -3.06 -9.01
CA THR A 217 -14.98 -4.05 -9.97
C THR A 217 -16.03 -5.08 -10.39
N ASN A 218 -17.17 -5.17 -9.69
CA ASN A 218 -18.28 -6.03 -10.11
C ASN A 218 -19.02 -5.43 -11.30
N THR A 219 -19.15 -4.10 -11.33
CA THR A 219 -19.87 -3.38 -12.40
C THR A 219 -18.92 -2.76 -13.44
N GLY A 220 -17.62 -2.67 -13.14
CA GLY A 220 -16.66 -2.03 -14.03
C GLY A 220 -16.77 -0.51 -14.01
N THR A 221 -17.24 0.09 -12.91
CA THR A 221 -17.52 1.53 -12.81
C THR A 221 -16.70 2.19 -11.71
N TYR A 222 -16.57 3.52 -11.79
CA TYR A 222 -16.02 4.34 -10.72
C TYR A 222 -16.86 5.60 -10.50
N SER A 223 -16.69 6.22 -9.34
CA SER A 223 -17.26 7.53 -9.00
C SER A 223 -16.24 8.37 -8.23
N SER A 224 -16.40 9.69 -8.29
CA SER A 224 -15.60 10.65 -7.52
C SER A 224 -16.48 11.50 -6.60
N ALA A 225 -15.96 11.82 -5.42
CA ALA A 225 -16.59 12.68 -4.44
C ALA A 225 -15.53 13.48 -3.66
N GLY A 226 -15.96 14.48 -2.88
CA GLY A 226 -15.13 15.13 -1.87
C GLY A 226 -15.44 14.61 -0.46
N ILE A 227 -14.49 14.68 0.46
CA ILE A 227 -14.75 14.54 1.90
C ILE A 227 -15.40 15.84 2.36
N GLY A 228 -16.63 15.77 2.87
CA GLY A 228 -17.39 16.91 3.39
C GLY A 228 -16.93 17.39 4.76
#